data_AF-A0A0F9VCE8-F1
#
_entry.id   AF-A0A0F9VCE8-F1
#
_cell.length_a   1.000
_cell.length_b   1.000
_cell.length_c   1.000
_cell.angle_alpha   90.00
_cell.angle_beta   90.00
_cell.angle_gamma   90.00
#
_symmetry.space_group_name_H-M   'P 1'
#
loop_
_entity.id
_entity.type
_entity.pdbx_description
1 polymer ?
#
loop_
_entity_poly.entity_id
_entity_poly.type
_entity_poly.pdbx_seq_one_letter_code
_entity_poly.pdbx_strand_id
1 'polypeptide(L)' 'MKIEIIFHTSSTPKKCINVIAVYTKGDLLCVEYKDALIMKYPLCNVFSIASYHHDHLGSTKNV' A
#
# COMPACT_ATOMS: atom_id res chain seq x y z
N MET A 1 -8.51 1.12 0.05
CA MET A 1 -7.65 -0.06 0.23
C MET A 1 -6.85 0.09 1.51
N LYS A 2 -6.48 -1.02 2.16
CA LYS A 2 -5.46 -1.05 3.21
C LYS A 2 -4.21 -1.72 2.65
N ILE A 3 -3.04 -1.15 2.92
CA ILE A 3 -1.75 -1.77 2.57
C ILE A 3 -0.82 -1.76 3.78
N GLU A 4 0.17 -2.64 3.75
CA GLU A 4 1.28 -2.66 4.70
C GLU A 4 2.60 -2.66 3.92
N ILE A 5 3.48 -1.71 4.23
CA ILE A 5 4.80 -1.57 3.60
C ILE A 5 5.84 -2.08 4.58
N ILE A 6 6.62 -3.07 4.15
CA ILE A 6 7.71 -3.64 4.92
C ILE A 6 9.01 -3.00 4.41
N PHE A 7 9.77 -2.39 5.31
CA PHE A 7 11.05 -1.76 4.96
C PHE A 7 12.22 -2.66 5.35
N HIS A 8 13.32 -2.58 4.59
CA HIS A 8 14.55 -3.31 4.91
C HIS A 8 15.15 -2.93 6.28
N THR A 9 14.97 -1.67 6.69
CA THR A 9 15.60 -1.10 7.88
C THR A 9 14.72 -1.16 9.14
N SER A 10 13.48 -1.65 9.02
CA SER A 10 12.51 -1.65 10.11
C SER A 10 11.87 -3.03 10.27
N SER A 11 11.84 -3.55 11.50
CA SER A 11 11.11 -4.76 11.85
C SER A 11 9.59 -4.57 11.91
N THR A 12 9.11 -3.32 11.91
CA THR A 12 7.69 -2.99 12.02
C THR A 12 7.15 -2.49 10.67
N PRO A 13 6.12 -3.14 10.10
CA PRO A 13 5.49 -2.68 8.86
C PRO A 13 4.78 -1.34 9.04
N LYS A 14 4.87 -0.47 8.03
CA LYS A 14 4.07 0.76 7.97
C LYS A 14 2.70 0.43 7.42
N LYS A 15 1.68 0.59 8.25
CA LYS A 15 0.28 0.39 7.87
C LYS A 15 -0.29 1.68 7.27
N CYS A 16 -0.88 1.57 6.09
CA CYS A 16 -1.53 2.67 5.39
C CYS A 16 -2.99 2.28 5.14
N ILE A 17 -3.91 3.10 5.67
CA ILE A 17 -5.37 2.94 5.51
C ILE A 17 -5.90 4.01 4.56
N ASN A 18 -7.10 3.80 4.00
CA ASN A 18 -7.75 4.75 3.08
C ASN A 18 -6.93 5.06 1.82
N VAL A 19 -6.12 4.09 1.35
CA VAL A 19 -5.33 4.22 0.13
C VAL A 19 -6.24 4.08 -1.10
N ILE A 20 -6.11 4.98 -2.06
CA ILE A 20 -6.74 4.92 -3.39
C ILE A 20 -5.86 4.08 -4.31
N ALA A 21 -4.59 4.46 -4.43
CA ALA A 21 -3.68 3.87 -5.40
C ALA A 21 -2.27 3.72 -4.82
N VAL A 22 -1.56 2.73 -5.35
CA VAL A 22 -0.14 2.50 -5.09
C VAL A 22 0.53 2.30 -6.43
N TYR A 23 1.58 3.07 -6.68
CA TYR A 23 2.31 3.03 -7.96
C TYR A 23 3.76 3.45 -7.76
N THR A 24 4.59 3.19 -8.76
CA THR A 24 5.99 3.63 -8.77
C THR A 24 6.17 4.84 -9.69
N LYS A 25 7.08 5.74 -9.33
CA LYS A 25 7.47 6.88 -10.17
C LYS A 25 8.96 7.18 -9.97
N GLY A 26 9.78 6.75 -10.93
CA GLY A 26 11.23 6.72 -10.75
C GLY A 26 11.61 5.76 -9.62
N ASP A 27 12.52 6.19 -8.74
CA ASP A 27 13.01 5.39 -7.61
C ASP A 27 12.12 5.49 -6.36
N LEU A 28 10.84 5.87 -6.53
CA LEU A 28 9.90 6.10 -5.45
C LEU A 28 8.67 5.20 -5.55
N LEU A 29 8.28 4.64 -4.41
CA LEU A 29 6.95 4.12 -4.16
C LEU A 29 6.04 5.26 -3.73
N CYS A 30 4.96 5.47 -4.47
CA CYS A 30 3.93 6.47 -4.20
C CYS A 30 2.68 5.79 -3.65
N VAL A 31 2.16 6.31 -2.53
CA VAL A 31 0.91 5.88 -1.90
C VAL A 31 -0.03 7.06 -1.88
N GLU A 32 -1.09 6.98 -2.67
CA GLU A 32 -2.12 8.01 -2.81
C GLU A 32 -3.30 7.72 -1.89
N TYR A 33 -3.71 8.71 -1.11
CA TYR A 33 -4.81 8.64 -0.15
C TYR A 33 -6.04 9.40 -0.67
N LYS A 34 -7.20 9.15 -0.04
CA LYS A 34 -8.50 9.73 -0.45
C LYS A 34 -8.58 11.26 -0.44
N ASP A 35 -7.74 11.89 0.35
CA ASP A 35 -7.59 13.33 0.55
C ASP A 35 -6.59 13.97 -0.42
N ALA A 36 -6.24 13.29 -1.52
CA ALA A 36 -5.25 13.70 -2.51
C ALA A 36 -3.82 13.87 -1.95
N LEU A 37 -3.57 13.37 -0.74
CA LEU A 37 -2.22 13.28 -0.18
C LEU A 37 -1.46 12.14 -0.84
N ILE A 38 -0.22 12.41 -1.26
CA ILE A 38 0.68 11.40 -1.82
C ILE A 38 1.91 11.26 -0.93
N MET A 39 2.02 10.12 -0.26
CA MET A 39 3.22 9.75 0.49
C MET A 39 4.22 9.05 -0.43
N LYS A 40 5.49 9.41 -0.32
CA LYS A 40 6.57 8.88 -1.16
C LYS A 40 7.61 8.19 -0.30
N TYR A 41 8.04 7.01 -0.73
CA TYR A 41 9.08 6.22 -0.07
C TYR A 41 10.14 5.79 -1.09
N PRO A 42 11.45 5.88 -0.79
CA PRO A 42 12.48 5.33 -1.67
C PRO A 42 12.30 3.82 -1.87
N LEU A 43 12.27 3.36 -3.12
CA LEU A 43 12.08 1.94 -3.46
C LEU A 43 13.18 1.05 -2.89
N CYS A 44 14.43 1.55 -2.85
CA CYS A 44 15.56 0.82 -2.26
C CYS A 44 15.38 0.49 -0.77
N ASN A 45 14.48 1.19 -0.08
CA ASN A 45 14.17 0.93 1.33
C ASN A 45 12.99 -0.03 1.49
N VAL A 46 12.21 -0.29 0.44
CA VAL A 46 11.00 -1.13 0.49
C VAL A 46 11.36 -2.57 0.17
N PHE A 47 11.15 -3.46 1.15
CA PHE A 47 11.34 -4.89 1.00
C PHE A 47 10.14 -5.57 0.34
N SER A 48 8.93 -5.24 0.79
CA SER A 48 7.69 -5.84 0.30
C SER A 48 6.48 -4.97 0.60
N ILE A 49 5.42 -5.15 -0.19
CA ILE A 49 4.14 -4.45 -0.04
C ILE A 49 3.04 -5.50 0.01
N ALA A 50 2.32 -5.57 1.13
CA ALA A 50 1.14 -6.42 1.28
C ALA A 50 -0.12 -5.56 1.04
N SER A 51 -0.96 -5.98 0.09
CA SER A 51 -2.24 -5.32 -0.20
C SER A 51 -3.41 -6.13 0.33
N TYR A 52 -4.35 -5.46 1.00
CA TYR A 52 -5.60 -6.03 1.47
C TYR A 52 -6.74 -5.43 0.64
N HIS A 53 -7.12 -6.13 -0.43
CA HIS A 53 -8.33 -5.82 -1.20
C HIS A 53 -9.55 -6.39 -0.48
N HIS A 54 -10.63 -5.61 -0.40
CA HIS A 54 -11.85 -6.04 0.28
C HIS A 54 -12.79 -6.89 -0.56
N ASP A 55 -12.58 -7.00 -1.87
CA ASP A 55 -13.43 -7.83 -2.71
C ASP A 55 -12.58 -8.43 -3.84
N HIS A 56 -12.38 -9.74 -3.80
CA HIS A 56 -12.04 -10.51 -4.98
C HIS A 56 -13.31 -10.71 -5.79
N LEU A 57 -13.26 -10.59 -7.13
CA LEU A 57 -14.36 -11.05 -7.99
C LEU A 57 -14.59 -12.54 -7.68
N GLY A 58 -15.73 -12.88 -7.07
CA GLY A 58 -16.04 -14.23 -6.57
C GLY A 58 -16.07 -14.39 -5.04
N SER A 59 -15.75 -13.34 -4.28
CA SER A 59 -16.04 -13.30 -2.83
C SER A 59 -17.55 -13.15 -2.66
N THR A 60 -18.27 -14.26 -2.72
CA THR A 60 -19.68 -14.36 -2.34
C THR A 60 -19.83 -13.86 -0.90
N LYS A 61 -20.22 -12.59 -0.76
CA LYS A 61 -20.96 -12.15 0.44
C LYS A 61 -22.26 -12.95 0.40
N ASN A 62 -22.26 -14.10 1.06
CA ASN A 62 -23.45 -14.91 1.24
C ASN A 62 -24.54 -14.05 1.87
N VAL A 63 -25.69 -14.05 1.17
CA VAL A 63 -27.09 -13.90 1.61
C VAL A 63 -27.32 -13.18 2.94
#